data_AF-A0A258BLJ4-F1
#
_entry.id   AF-A0A258BLJ4-F1
#
_cell.length_a   1.000
_cell.length_b   1.000
_cell.length_c   1.000
_cell.angle_alpha   90.00
_cell.angle_beta   90.00
_cell.angle_gamma   90.00
#
_symmetry.space_group_name_H-M   'P 1'
#
loop_
_entity.id
_entity.type
_entity.pdbx_description
1 polymer ?
#
loop_
_entity_poly.entity_id
_entity_poly.type
_entity_poly.pdbx_seq_one_letter_code
_entity_poly.pdbx_strand_id
1 'polypeptide(L)'
;MVRLHEKTESEAVDALKRAAMKLFAERGVDGVTVREIAAAAGQRNHGAVGYHFGSKADLIRALIVDGAKLINDRRNAALDALEASGAAPTLDEVLGIMVYPSVDLTPEGEEECYNRFIV
;
A
#
# COMPACT_ATOMS: atom_id res chain seq x y z
N MET A 1 -27.59 16.65 -2.73
CA MET A 1 -27.12 16.48 -1.34
C MET A 1 -26.57 15.06 -1.16
N VAL A 2 -25.50 14.70 -1.89
CA VAL A 2 -24.91 13.35 -1.95
C VAL A 2 -23.39 13.49 -1.99
N ARG A 3 -22.74 13.70 -0.84
CA ARG A 3 -21.25 13.69 -0.69
C ARG A 3 -20.75 13.39 0.74
N LEU A 4 -21.59 12.89 1.65
CA LEU A 4 -21.16 12.58 3.03
C LEU A 4 -20.77 11.10 3.25
N HIS A 5 -21.29 10.16 2.46
CA HIS A 5 -21.04 8.72 2.68
C HIS A 5 -19.71 8.23 2.07
N GLU A 6 -19.34 8.65 0.85
CA GLU A 6 -18.07 8.23 0.20
C GLU A 6 -16.82 8.63 1.01
N LYS A 7 -16.84 9.82 1.62
CA LYS A 7 -15.69 10.35 2.37
C LYS A 7 -15.38 9.52 3.61
N THR A 8 -16.43 9.08 4.32
CA THR A 8 -16.30 8.30 5.57
C THR A 8 -15.86 6.86 5.29
N GLU A 9 -16.35 6.28 4.18
CA GLU A 9 -15.98 4.94 3.76
C GLU A 9 -14.51 4.85 3.33
N SER A 10 -14.03 5.83 2.55
CA SER A 10 -12.61 5.91 2.16
C SER A 10 -11.69 6.06 3.38
N GLU A 11 -12.03 6.94 4.33
CA GLU A 11 -11.23 7.15 5.54
C GLU A 11 -11.12 5.87 6.40
N ALA A 12 -12.20 5.10 6.52
CA ALA A 12 -12.21 3.83 7.24
C ALA A 12 -11.39 2.75 6.53
N VAL A 13 -11.50 2.64 5.20
CA VAL A 13 -10.70 1.73 4.37
C VAL A 13 -9.21 2.03 4.53
N ASP A 14 -8.82 3.30 4.47
CA ASP A 14 -7.42 3.70 4.59
C ASP A 14 -6.87 3.45 5.99
N ALA A 15 -7.66 3.71 7.04
CA ALA A 15 -7.29 3.40 8.42
C ALA A 15 -7.08 1.89 8.62
N LEU A 16 -7.96 1.05 8.07
CA LEU A 16 -7.82 -0.41 8.11
C LEU A 16 -6.57 -0.89 7.37
N LYS A 17 -6.28 -0.33 6.19
CA LYS A 17 -5.07 -0.66 5.42
C LYS A 17 -3.79 -0.30 6.18
N ARG A 18 -3.68 0.92 6.73
CA ARG A 18 -2.52 1.34 7.53
C ARG A 18 -2.32 0.46 8.76
N ALA A 19 -3.39 0.20 9.51
CA ALA A 19 -3.32 -0.66 10.70
C ALA A 19 -2.89 -2.10 10.35
N ALA A 20 -3.46 -2.66 9.27
CA ALA A 20 -3.10 -3.99 8.79
C ALA A 20 -1.64 -4.07 8.37
N MET A 21 -1.17 -3.11 7.56
CA MET A 21 0.21 -3.08 7.08
C MET A 21 1.21 -3.04 8.24
N LYS A 22 0.97 -2.17 9.23
CA LYS A 22 1.81 -2.09 10.43
C LYS A 22 1.83 -3.40 11.22
N LEU A 23 0.66 -3.97 11.51
CA LEU A 23 0.56 -5.21 12.29
C LEU A 23 1.21 -6.38 11.56
N PHE A 24 1.00 -6.50 10.24
CA PHE A 24 1.63 -7.56 9.46
C PHE A 24 3.15 -7.42 9.39
N ALA A 25 3.68 -6.20 9.26
CA ALA A 25 5.11 -5.96 9.29
C ALA A 25 5.74 -6.33 10.64
N GLU A 26 5.07 -6.04 11.76
CA GLU A 26 5.59 -6.32 13.10
C GLU A 26 5.51 -7.80 13.48
N ARG A 27 4.42 -8.49 13.10
CA ARG A 27 4.05 -9.80 13.67
C ARG A 27 3.88 -10.91 12.62
N GLY A 28 4.08 -10.60 11.35
CA GLY A 28 3.77 -11.49 10.23
C GLY A 28 2.26 -11.61 9.99
N VAL A 29 1.89 -12.09 8.79
CA VAL A 29 0.48 -12.24 8.41
C VAL A 29 -0.24 -13.18 9.36
N ASP A 30 0.27 -14.38 9.61
CA ASP A 30 -0.40 -15.40 10.43
C ASP A 30 -0.57 -14.98 11.89
N GLY A 31 0.30 -14.09 12.38
CA GLY A 31 0.26 -13.58 13.75
C GLY A 31 -0.84 -12.56 14.03
N VAL A 32 -1.64 -12.15 13.04
CA VAL A 32 -2.60 -11.03 13.15
C VAL A 32 -4.02 -11.43 12.73
N THR A 33 -5.02 -11.07 13.53
CA THR A 33 -6.44 -11.31 13.26
C THR A 33 -7.16 -10.09 12.69
N VAL A 34 -8.25 -10.30 11.96
CA VAL A 34 -9.10 -9.19 11.44
C VAL A 34 -9.69 -8.32 12.55
N ARG A 35 -9.88 -8.89 13.74
CA ARG A 35 -10.38 -8.17 14.91
C ARG A 35 -9.35 -7.19 15.46
N GLU A 36 -8.08 -7.61 15.54
CA GLU A 36 -6.97 -6.75 15.95
C GLU A 36 -6.76 -5.61 14.97
N ILE A 37 -6.87 -5.88 13.66
CA ILE A 37 -6.79 -4.85 12.62
C ILE A 37 -7.90 -3.80 12.81
N ALA A 38 -9.16 -4.24 12.96
CA ALA A 38 -10.29 -3.34 13.17
C ALA A 38 -10.12 -2.49 14.44
N ALA A 39 -9.65 -3.10 15.54
CA ALA A 39 -9.39 -2.39 16.79
C ALA A 39 -8.25 -1.36 16.66
N ALA A 40 -7.13 -1.73 16.03
CA ALA A 40 -6.00 -0.84 15.78
C ALA A 40 -6.35 0.31 14.83
N ALA A 41 -7.28 0.10 13.90
CA ALA A 41 -7.83 1.12 13.01
C ALA A 41 -8.91 2.01 13.67
N GLY A 42 -9.16 1.85 14.98
CA GLY A 42 -10.15 2.64 15.72
C GLY A 42 -11.60 2.34 15.35
N GLN A 43 -11.87 1.21 14.68
CA GLN A 43 -13.22 0.85 14.25
C GLN A 43 -14.05 0.35 15.44
N ARG A 44 -15.24 0.92 15.62
CA ARG A 44 -16.20 0.48 16.63
C ARG A 44 -16.76 -0.92 16.34
N ASN A 45 -16.75 -1.33 15.07
CA ASN A 45 -17.24 -2.63 14.62
C ASN A 45 -16.05 -3.54 14.23
N HIS A 46 -15.90 -4.66 14.95
CA HIS A 46 -14.88 -5.67 14.63
C HIS A 46 -15.10 -6.39 13.29
N GLY A 47 -16.30 -6.30 12.71
CA GLY A 47 -16.62 -6.81 11.37
C GLY A 47 -16.23 -5.88 10.22
N ALA A 48 -15.62 -4.72 10.49
CA ALA A 48 -15.29 -3.72 9.45
C ALA A 48 -14.39 -4.28 8.34
N VAL A 49 -13.44 -5.16 8.67
CA VAL A 49 -12.59 -5.82 7.65
C VAL A 49 -13.44 -6.71 6.73
N GLY A 50 -14.34 -7.52 7.28
CA GLY A 50 -15.23 -8.37 6.48
C GLY A 50 -16.21 -7.55 5.64
N TYR A 51 -16.66 -6.40 6.14
CA TYR A 51 -17.54 -5.51 5.42
C TYR A 51 -16.86 -4.83 4.22
N HIS A 52 -15.67 -4.25 4.41
CA HIS A 52 -14.98 -3.48 3.36
C HIS A 52 -14.15 -4.34 2.40
N PHE A 53 -13.63 -5.48 2.87
CA PHE A 53 -12.72 -6.31 2.09
C PHE A 53 -13.25 -7.72 1.85
N GLY A 54 -14.25 -8.19 2.60
CA GLY A 54 -14.73 -9.58 2.53
C GLY A 54 -13.91 -10.52 3.40
N SER A 55 -12.58 -10.55 3.22
CA SER A 55 -11.69 -11.41 4.00
C SER A 55 -10.32 -10.79 4.29
N LYS A 56 -9.56 -11.42 5.20
CA LYS A 56 -8.15 -11.07 5.45
C LYS A 56 -7.30 -11.23 4.19
N ALA A 57 -7.57 -12.26 3.39
CA ALA A 57 -6.85 -12.52 2.13
C ALA A 57 -7.14 -11.44 1.07
N ASP A 58 -8.37 -10.95 1.01
CA ASP A 58 -8.74 -9.86 0.12
C ASP A 58 -8.12 -8.52 0.55
N LEU A 59 -8.07 -8.25 1.87
CA LEU A 59 -7.34 -7.11 2.42
C LEU A 59 -5.85 -7.17 2.06
N ILE A 60 -5.23 -8.35 2.22
CA ILE A 60 -3.83 -8.58 1.81
C ILE A 60 -3.65 -8.29 0.32
N ARG A 61 -4.53 -8.81 -0.55
CA ARG A 61 -4.47 -8.52 -1.99
C ARG A 61 -4.61 -7.03 -2.28
N ALA A 62 -5.51 -6.32 -1.58
CA ALA A 62 -5.66 -4.88 -1.74
C ALA A 62 -4.36 -4.13 -1.37
N LEU A 63 -3.73 -4.47 -0.24
CA LEU A 63 -2.45 -3.88 0.17
C LEU A 63 -1.34 -4.12 -0.87
N ILE A 64 -1.22 -5.36 -1.38
CA ILE A 64 -0.25 -5.71 -2.41
C ILE A 64 -0.45 -4.83 -3.65
N VAL A 65 -1.69 -4.73 -4.13
CA VAL A 65 -2.04 -3.93 -5.31
C VAL A 65 -1.74 -2.44 -5.10
N ASP A 66 -2.04 -1.90 -3.92
CA ASP A 66 -1.78 -0.49 -3.61
C ASP A 66 -0.29 -0.17 -3.67
N GLY A 67 0.56 -0.99 -3.04
CA GLY A 67 2.01 -0.77 -3.12
C GLY A 67 2.58 -1.01 -4.53
N ALA A 68 2.06 -1.99 -5.28
CA ALA A 68 2.46 -2.21 -6.66
C ALA A 68 2.12 -1.00 -7.57
N LYS A 69 0.96 -0.36 -7.34
CA LYS A 69 0.59 0.89 -8.02
C LYS A 69 1.56 2.02 -7.68
N LEU A 70 1.86 2.22 -6.39
CA LEU A 70 2.81 3.24 -5.96
C LEU A 70 4.19 3.07 -6.62
N ILE A 71 4.69 1.83 -6.68
CA ILE A 71 5.95 1.50 -7.35
C ILE A 71 5.86 1.83 -8.85
N ASN A 72 4.77 1.44 -9.52
CA ASN A 72 4.59 1.71 -10.94
C ASN A 72 4.43 3.20 -11.24
N ASP A 73 3.75 3.97 -10.38
CA ASP A 73 3.61 5.42 -10.55
C ASP A 73 4.98 6.11 -10.47
N ARG A 74 5.84 5.68 -9.53
CA ARG A 74 7.23 6.17 -9.44
C ARG A 74 8.06 5.76 -10.67
N ARG A 75 7.90 4.53 -11.16
CA ARG A 75 8.55 4.06 -12.41
C ARG A 75 8.14 4.91 -13.60
N ASN A 76 6.83 5.13 -13.78
CA ASN A 76 6.29 5.90 -14.88
C ASN A 76 6.79 7.36 -14.81
N ALA A 77 6.77 7.98 -13.64
CA ALA A 77 7.30 9.33 -13.47
C ALA A 77 8.79 9.44 -13.85
N ALA A 78 9.60 8.43 -13.52
CA ALA A 78 11.01 8.40 -13.89
C ALA A 78 11.22 8.13 -15.39
N LEU A 79 10.39 7.28 -16.00
CA LEU A 79 10.39 7.05 -17.45
C LEU A 79 9.99 8.33 -18.20
N ASP A 80 8.93 9.01 -17.78
CA ASP A 80 8.49 10.29 -18.38
C ASP A 80 9.61 11.33 -18.35
N ALA A 81 10.36 11.42 -17.24
CA ALA A 81 11.51 12.31 -17.10
C ALA A 81 12.65 11.93 -18.06
N LEU A 82 12.91 10.63 -18.23
CA LEU A 82 13.94 10.13 -19.13
C LEU A 82 13.57 10.38 -20.59
N GLU A 83 12.32 10.15 -20.98
CA GLU A 83 11.80 10.44 -22.31
C GLU A 83 11.86 11.94 -22.63
N ALA A 84 11.52 12.80 -21.67
CA ALA A 84 11.60 14.25 -21.83
C ALA A 84 13.02 14.78 -22.07
N SER A 85 14.07 14.01 -21.71
CA SER A 85 15.47 14.37 -21.98
C SER A 85 15.83 14.33 -23.49
N GLY A 86 15.06 13.59 -24.29
CA GLY A 86 15.30 13.41 -25.73
C GLY A 86 16.50 12.52 -26.08
N ALA A 87 17.23 11.99 -25.09
CA ALA A 87 18.29 11.01 -25.29
C ALA A 87 17.73 9.59 -25.36
N ALA A 88 18.39 8.71 -26.11
CA ALA A 88 18.08 7.28 -26.06
C ALA A 88 18.49 6.73 -24.68
N PRO A 89 17.58 6.08 -23.94
CA PRO A 89 17.88 5.57 -22.62
C PRO A 89 18.90 4.42 -22.69
N THR A 90 19.83 4.39 -21.75
CA THR A 90 20.76 3.27 -21.56
C THR A 90 20.08 2.12 -20.83
N LEU A 91 20.62 0.91 -20.98
CA LEU A 91 20.13 -0.26 -20.26
C LEU A 91 20.19 -0.06 -18.73
N ASP A 92 21.26 0.54 -18.23
CA ASP A 92 21.45 0.80 -16.80
C ASP A 92 20.39 1.78 -16.25
N GLU A 93 20.02 2.80 -17.02
CA GLU A 93 18.95 3.74 -16.62
C GLU A 93 17.59 3.03 -16.54
N VAL A 94 17.26 2.21 -17.54
CA VAL A 94 15.99 1.46 -17.55
C VAL A 94 15.95 0.44 -16.41
N LEU A 95 17.05 -0.32 -16.20
CA LEU A 95 17.14 -1.26 -15.09
C LEU A 95 17.06 -0.55 -13.74
N GLY A 96 17.72 0.61 -13.60
CA GLY A 96 17.65 1.43 -12.41
C GLY A 96 16.21 1.84 -12.09
N ILE A 97 15.47 2.35 -13.07
CA ILE A 97 14.05 2.70 -12.91
C ILE A 97 13.21 1.47 -12.57
N MET A 98 13.48 0.32 -13.17
CA MET A 98 12.72 -0.89 -12.86
C MET A 98 12.98 -1.41 -11.45
N VAL A 99 14.18 -1.26 -10.91
CA VAL A 99 14.56 -1.90 -9.64
C VAL A 99 14.42 -0.94 -8.45
N TYR A 100 15.01 0.26 -8.51
CA TYR A 100 15.15 1.14 -7.34
C TYR A 100 13.83 1.59 -6.68
N PRO A 101 12.75 1.89 -7.42
CA PRO A 101 11.46 2.25 -6.81
C PRO A 101 10.83 1.18 -5.92
N SER A 102 11.30 -0.07 -5.98
CA SER A 102 10.83 -1.16 -5.12
C SER A 102 11.60 -1.30 -3.80
N VAL A 103 12.85 -0.81 -3.75
CA VAL A 103 13.74 -0.94 -2.59
C VAL A 103 13.90 0.37 -1.83
N ASP A 104 13.76 1.50 -2.52
CA ASP A 104 13.91 2.83 -1.95
C ASP A 104 12.56 3.55 -1.94
N LEU A 105 11.69 3.09 -1.03
CA LEU A 105 10.36 3.67 -0.88
C LEU A 105 10.36 5.00 -0.07
N THR A 106 11.48 5.48 0.47
CA THR A 106 11.60 6.41 1.64
C THR A 106 11.06 7.86 1.47
N PRO A 107 10.69 8.64 2.55
CA PRO A 107 11.16 8.59 3.95
C PRO A 107 10.08 8.49 5.08
N GLU A 108 10.54 7.94 6.21
CA GLU A 108 10.00 7.98 7.59
C GLU A 108 8.49 7.75 7.82
N GLY A 109 8.15 6.55 8.29
CA GLY A 109 7.02 6.33 9.21
C GLY A 109 5.95 5.35 8.77
N GLU A 110 5.60 5.29 7.47
CA GLU A 110 4.50 4.44 6.99
C GLU A 110 4.91 3.38 5.94
N GLU A 111 6.01 3.57 5.20
CA GLU A 111 6.37 2.71 4.05
C GLU A 111 7.36 1.56 4.37
N GLU A 112 8.06 1.59 5.52
CA GLU A 112 8.88 0.46 6.01
C GLU A 112 8.06 -0.82 6.19
N CYS A 113 6.76 -0.66 6.47
CA CYS A 113 5.86 -1.77 6.72
C CYS A 113 5.50 -2.53 5.43
N TYR A 114 5.50 -1.88 4.25
CA TYR A 114 5.14 -2.56 3.01
C TYR A 114 6.22 -3.56 2.58
N ASN A 115 7.49 -3.12 2.52
CA ASN A 115 8.59 -4.01 2.14
C ASN A 115 8.77 -5.15 3.16
N ARG A 116 8.58 -4.88 4.45
CA ARG A 116 8.61 -5.90 5.51
C ARG A 116 7.38 -6.82 5.52
N PHE A 117 6.27 -6.40 4.93
CA PHE A 117 5.08 -7.22 4.78
C PHE A 117 5.20 -8.20 3.59
N ILE A 118 5.86 -7.79 2.51
CA ILE A 118 5.98 -8.57 1.27
C ILE A 118 7.12 -9.61 1.33
N VAL A 119 8.18 -9.34 2.10
CA VAL A 119 9.41 -10.15 2.18
C VAL A 119 9.51 -10.87 3.52
#